data_AF-A0A5E4N801-F1
#
_entry.id   AF-A0A5E4N801-F1
#
_cell.length_a   1.000
_cell.length_b   1.000
_cell.length_c   1.000
_cell.angle_alpha   90.00
_cell.angle_beta   90.00
_cell.angle_gamma   90.00
#
_symmetry.space_group_name_H-M   'P 1'
#
loop_
_entity.id
_entity.type
_entity.pdbx_description
1 polymer ?
#
loop_
_entity_poly.entity_id
_entity_poly.type
_entity_poly.pdbx_seq_one_letter_code
_entity_poly.pdbx_strand_id
1 'polypeptide(L)'
;MERLSPAQRLQIIQLYYENQRSTRAVFRKLRETYGPHDRPTEHTIRYTIVKFETQFSLLDNIRLNRPHPARSEENITVVAGSVRDDRNELIRRRSQQLGLSEWVLEKIEENPLFSTNILFSDEAHFWLNGYVNKQNFLIWTEE
;
A
#
# COMPACT_ATOMS: atom_id res chain seq x y z
N MET A 1 6.96 -18.43 -11.51
CA MET A 1 6.10 -18.00 -12.64
C MET A 1 5.99 -16.50 -12.54
N GLU A 2 6.38 -15.77 -13.58
CA GLU A 2 6.28 -14.31 -13.60
C GLU A 2 4.82 -13.85 -13.48
N ARG A 3 4.61 -12.62 -13.01
CA ARG A 3 3.26 -12.06 -12.89
C ARG A 3 2.65 -11.87 -14.29
N LEU A 4 1.39 -12.29 -14.45
CA LEU A 4 0.68 -12.11 -15.70
C LEU A 4 0.46 -10.63 -16.00
N SER A 5 0.85 -10.19 -17.19
CA SER A 5 0.58 -8.84 -17.69
C SER A 5 -0.93 -8.64 -17.95
N PRO A 6 -1.42 -7.40 -18.00
CA PRO A 6 -2.82 -7.13 -18.33
C PRO A 6 -3.24 -7.74 -19.69
N ALA A 7 -2.34 -7.73 -20.68
CA ALA A 7 -2.59 -8.32 -21.99
C ALA A 7 -2.74 -9.85 -21.90
N GLN A 8 -1.90 -10.53 -21.11
CA GLN A 8 -2.01 -11.97 -20.90
C GLN A 8 -3.31 -12.33 -20.16
N ARG A 9 -3.73 -11.51 -19.18
CA ARG A 9 -5.02 -11.69 -18.49
C ARG A 9 -6.20 -11.54 -19.45
N LEU A 10 -6.17 -10.52 -20.31
CA LEU A 10 -7.19 -10.32 -21.33
C LEU A 10 -7.29 -11.54 -22.26
N GLN A 11 -6.16 -12.07 -22.72
CA GLN A 11 -6.12 -13.26 -23.57
C GLN A 11 -6.77 -14.47 -22.88
N ILE A 12 -6.47 -14.69 -21.60
CA ILE A 12 -7.08 -15.78 -20.81
C ILE A 12 -8.61 -15.62 -20.75
N ILE A 13 -9.09 -14.40 -20.53
CA ILE A 13 -10.52 -14.11 -20.41
C ILE A 13 -11.23 -14.30 -21.75
N GLN A 14 -10.66 -13.81 -22.85
CA GLN A 14 -11.18 -14.02 -24.21
C GLN A 14 -11.30 -15.51 -24.52
N LEU A 15 -10.23 -16.27 -24.31
CA LEU A 15 -10.23 -17.71 -24.50
C LEU A 15 -11.28 -18.39 -23.60
N TYR A 16 -11.49 -17.93 -22.38
CA TYR A 16 -12.49 -18.52 -21.50
C TYR A 16 -13.90 -18.41 -22.05
N TYR A 17 -14.30 -17.24 -22.53
CA TYR A 17 -15.63 -17.04 -23.11
C TYR A 17 -15.79 -17.75 -24.46
N GLU A 18 -14.76 -17.77 -25.30
CA GLU A 18 -14.77 -18.52 -26.57
C GLU A 18 -14.90 -20.04 -26.37
N ASN A 19 -14.34 -20.57 -25.29
CA ASN A 19 -14.34 -22.01 -24.98
C ASN A 19 -15.45 -22.39 -24.00
N GLN A 20 -16.62 -21.76 -24.14
CA GLN A 20 -17.85 -22.09 -23.38
C GLN A 20 -17.61 -22.10 -21.86
N ARG A 21 -16.77 -21.19 -21.36
CA ARG A 21 -16.45 -21.06 -19.94
C ARG A 21 -15.79 -22.31 -19.34
N SER A 22 -15.03 -23.07 -20.14
CA SER A 22 -14.27 -24.23 -19.66
C SER A 22 -12.81 -23.89 -19.34
N THR A 23 -12.47 -23.81 -18.06
CA THR A 23 -11.08 -23.59 -17.59
C THR A 23 -10.11 -24.62 -18.18
N ARG A 24 -10.52 -25.88 -18.26
CA ARG A 24 -9.66 -26.97 -18.73
C ARG A 24 -9.40 -26.90 -20.24
N ALA A 25 -10.37 -26.42 -21.02
CA ALA A 25 -10.18 -26.14 -22.43
C ALA A 25 -9.17 -24.99 -22.64
N VAL A 26 -9.31 -23.90 -21.88
CA VAL A 26 -8.37 -22.77 -21.90
C VAL A 26 -6.96 -23.22 -21.52
N PHE A 27 -6.81 -23.99 -20.44
CA PHE A 27 -5.52 -24.51 -19.99
C PHE A 27 -4.81 -25.36 -21.06
N ARG A 28 -5.57 -26.13 -21.84
CA ARG A 28 -5.04 -26.90 -22.98
C ARG A 28 -4.59 -25.99 -24.12
N LYS A 29 -5.42 -25.02 -24.53
CA LYS A 29 -5.09 -24.05 -25.58
C LYS A 29 -3.89 -23.17 -25.25
N LEU A 30 -3.76 -22.73 -23.99
CA LEU A 30 -2.62 -21.92 -23.54
C LEU A 30 -1.27 -22.65 -23.67
N ARG A 31 -1.25 -23.98 -23.86
CA ARG A 31 -0.02 -24.72 -24.16
C ARG A 31 0.59 -24.33 -25.50
N GLU A 32 -0.22 -23.92 -26.47
CA GLU A 32 0.26 -23.49 -27.79
C GLU A 32 0.94 -22.12 -27.72
N THR A 33 0.43 -21.21 -26.88
CA THR A 33 0.97 -19.85 -26.75
C THR A 33 2.15 -19.75 -25.79
N TYR A 34 2.08 -20.42 -24.63
CA TYR A 34 3.07 -20.28 -23.55
C TYR A 34 3.97 -21.51 -23.40
N GLY A 35 3.76 -22.56 -24.21
CA GLY A 35 4.49 -23.81 -24.06
C GLY A 35 4.06 -24.64 -22.84
N PRO A 36 4.74 -25.78 -22.60
CA PRO A 36 4.36 -26.73 -21.56
C PRO A 36 4.59 -26.24 -20.12
N HIS A 37 5.60 -25.39 -19.90
CA HIS A 37 6.06 -25.01 -18.56
C HIS A 37 5.65 -23.59 -18.15
N ASP A 38 5.49 -22.67 -19.09
CA ASP A 38 5.23 -21.26 -18.76
C ASP A 38 3.74 -20.88 -18.82
N ARG A 39 2.87 -21.82 -19.21
CA ARG A 39 1.42 -21.57 -19.27
C ARG A 39 0.81 -21.35 -17.88
N PRO A 40 -0.15 -20.42 -17.75
CA PRO A 40 -0.91 -20.24 -16.52
C PRO A 40 -1.54 -21.54 -16.03
N THR A 41 -1.47 -21.81 -14.73
CA THR A 41 -2.12 -22.98 -14.13
C THR A 41 -3.64 -22.86 -14.18
N GLU A 42 -4.38 -23.98 -14.08
CA GLU A 42 -5.84 -23.95 -13.99
C GLU A 42 -6.34 -23.08 -12.82
N HIS A 43 -5.60 -23.05 -11.71
CA HIS A 43 -5.91 -22.18 -10.58
C HIS A 43 -5.76 -20.70 -10.97
N THR A 44 -4.65 -20.33 -11.60
CA THR A 44 -4.40 -18.95 -12.07
C THR A 44 -5.46 -18.49 -13.07
N ILE A 45 -5.89 -19.37 -13.97
CA ILE A 45 -6.97 -19.09 -14.93
C ILE A 45 -8.28 -18.80 -14.19
N ARG A 46 -8.69 -19.70 -13.27
CA ARG A 46 -9.90 -19.51 -12.44
C ARG A 46 -9.85 -18.21 -11.65
N TYR A 47 -8.74 -17.95 -10.97
CA TYR A 47 -8.54 -16.73 -10.20
C TYR A 47 -8.66 -15.47 -11.08
N THR A 48 -8.05 -15.48 -12.27
CA THR A 48 -8.09 -14.35 -13.20
C THR A 48 -9.53 -14.05 -13.66
N ILE A 49 -10.31 -15.10 -13.97
CA ILE A 49 -11.71 -14.96 -14.38
C ILE A 49 -12.56 -14.42 -13.23
N VAL A 50 -12.49 -15.05 -12.05
CA VAL A 50 -13.28 -14.63 -10.88
C VAL A 50 -12.95 -13.19 -10.50
N LYS A 51 -11.66 -12.81 -10.52
CA LYS A 51 -11.24 -11.43 -10.26
C LYS A 51 -11.83 -10.47 -11.30
N PHE A 52 -11.80 -10.83 -12.57
CA PHE A 52 -12.38 -9.99 -13.63
C PHE A 52 -13.91 -9.88 -13.52
N GLU A 53 -14.62 -10.98 -13.29
CA GLU A 53 -16.09 -10.96 -13.16
C GLU A 53 -16.58 -10.20 -11.92
N THR A 54 -15.74 -10.10 -10.88
CA THR A 54 -16.07 -9.35 -9.66
C THR A 54 -15.70 -7.88 -9.73
N GLN A 55 -14.55 -7.54 -10.32
CA GLN A 55 -13.98 -6.18 -10.28
C GLN A 55 -13.99 -5.46 -11.64
N PHE A 56 -14.29 -6.18 -12.74
CA PHE A 56 -14.22 -5.71 -14.12
C PHE A 56 -12.90 -5.01 -14.47
N SER A 57 -11.80 -5.43 -13.82
CA SER A 57 -10.48 -4.84 -13.96
C SER A 57 -9.42 -5.90 -14.27
N LEU A 58 -8.52 -5.56 -15.19
CA LEU A 58 -7.36 -6.38 -15.54
C LEU A 58 -6.10 -5.98 -14.75
N LEU A 59 -6.14 -4.81 -14.11
CA LEU A 59 -5.01 -4.28 -13.37
C LEU A 59 -4.81 -5.04 -12.05
N ASP A 60 -3.60 -4.93 -11.51
CA ASP A 60 -3.35 -5.40 -10.16
C ASP A 60 -4.12 -4.55 -9.16
N ASN A 61 -4.56 -5.21 -8.08
CA ASN A 61 -5.14 -4.47 -6.98
C ASN A 61 -3.99 -3.64 -6.41
N ILE A 62 -4.11 -2.32 -6.53
CA ILE A 62 -3.26 -1.42 -5.76
C ILE A 62 -3.56 -1.79 -4.31
N ARG A 63 -2.58 -2.43 -3.65
CA ARG A 63 -2.63 -2.53 -2.20
C ARG A 63 -2.52 -1.09 -1.74
N LEU A 64 -3.66 -0.49 -1.40
CA LEU A 64 -3.63 0.76 -0.67
C LEU A 64 -2.73 0.51 0.53
N ASN A 65 -1.70 1.33 0.69
CA ASN A 65 -0.84 1.26 1.87
C ASN A 65 -1.76 1.24 3.10
N ARG A 66 -1.39 0.43 4.09
CA ARG A 66 -2.11 0.36 5.35
C ARG A 66 -2.35 1.81 5.80
N PRO A 67 -3.61 2.22 6.08
CA PRO A 67 -3.88 3.59 6.46
C PRO A 67 -2.99 3.93 7.65
N HIS A 68 -2.19 5.00 7.55
CA HIS A 68 -1.32 5.44 8.63
C HIS A 68 -2.19 6.18 9.65
N PRO A 69 -2.50 5.56 10.81
CA PRO A 69 -3.42 6.18 11.77
C PRO A 69 -2.85 7.47 12.37
N ALA A 70 -1.51 7.62 12.38
CA ALA A 70 -0.85 8.82 12.88
C ALA A 70 -0.96 10.04 11.94
N ARG A 71 -1.10 9.84 10.62
CA ARG A 71 -1.11 10.89 9.58
C ARG A 71 -2.51 11.04 8.96
N SER A 72 -3.57 10.83 9.71
CA SER A 72 -4.91 11.24 9.25
C SER A 72 -4.95 12.76 9.08
N GLU A 73 -5.74 13.25 8.13
CA GLU A 73 -5.96 14.68 7.93
C GLU A 73 -6.48 15.36 9.22
N GLU A 74 -7.26 14.60 9.99
CA GLU A 74 -7.70 14.94 11.33
C GLU A 74 -6.52 15.15 12.29
N ASN A 75 -5.59 14.19 12.42
CA ASN A 75 -4.46 14.32 13.34
C ASN A 75 -3.53 15.48 12.95
N ILE A 76 -3.31 15.73 11.65
CA ILE A 76 -2.51 16.87 11.19
C ILE A 76 -3.16 18.17 11.63
N THR A 77 -4.47 18.29 11.46
CA THR A 77 -5.24 19.49 11.85
C THR A 77 -5.21 19.70 13.36
N VAL A 78 -5.38 18.62 14.14
CA VAL A 78 -5.35 18.68 15.61
C VAL A 78 -3.97 19.08 16.13
N VAL A 79 -2.89 18.50 15.61
CA VAL A 79 -1.51 18.87 15.99
C VAL A 79 -1.21 20.32 15.61
N ALA A 80 -1.56 20.74 14.40
CA ALA A 80 -1.35 22.11 13.93
C ALA A 80 -2.13 23.15 14.77
N GLY A 81 -3.36 22.82 15.18
CA GLY A 81 -4.16 23.63 16.10
C GLY A 81 -3.50 23.78 17.47
N SER A 82 -3.11 22.66 18.09
CA SER A 82 -2.45 22.66 19.40
C SER A 82 -1.15 23.47 19.43
N VAL A 83 -0.31 23.37 18.38
CA VAL A 83 0.92 24.17 18.27
C VAL A 83 0.62 25.67 18.10
N ARG A 84 -0.48 26.02 17.43
CA ARG A 84 -0.91 27.41 17.25
C ARG A 84 -1.45 28.02 18.54
N ASP A 85 -2.19 27.23 19.32
CA ASP A 85 -2.89 27.68 20.53
C ASP A 85 -1.93 27.91 21.70
N ASP A 86 -0.96 27.01 21.91
CA ASP A 86 0.09 27.20 22.91
C ASP A 86 1.41 26.60 22.45
N ARG A 87 2.25 27.43 21.83
CA ARG A 87 3.57 27.05 21.36
C ARG A 87 4.49 26.56 22.49
N ASN A 88 4.31 27.06 23.73
CA ASN A 88 5.21 26.76 24.85
C ASN A 88 4.82 25.49 25.62
N GLU A 89 3.73 24.82 25.25
CA GLU A 89 3.37 23.54 25.86
C GLU A 89 4.48 22.49 25.63
N LEU A 90 4.85 21.80 26.71
CA LEU A 90 5.84 20.74 26.65
C LEU A 90 5.40 19.62 25.70
N ILE A 91 6.29 19.24 24.79
CA ILE A 91 6.10 18.20 23.77
C ILE A 91 5.58 16.90 24.37
N ARG A 92 6.07 16.50 25.55
CA ARG A 92 5.58 15.33 26.30
C ARG A 92 4.09 15.40 26.63
N ARG A 93 3.63 16.57 27.10
CA ARG A 93 2.22 16.76 27.48
C ARG A 93 1.33 16.72 26.24
N ARG A 94 1.78 17.35 25.15
CA ARG A 94 1.12 17.35 23.84
C ARG A 94 1.07 15.93 23.23
N SER A 95 2.16 15.16 23.34
CA SER A 95 2.25 13.74 22.95
C SER A 95 1.20 12.88 23.65
N GLN A 96 1.07 13.00 24.97
CA GLN A 96 0.10 12.23 25.75
C GLN A 96 -1.35 12.58 25.40
N GLN A 97 -1.64 13.86 25.12
CA GLN A 97 -2.98 14.29 24.71
C GLN A 97 -3.35 13.80 23.30
N LEU A 98 -2.38 13.77 22.39
CA LEU A 98 -2.61 13.47 20.97
C LEU A 98 -2.35 12.00 20.60
N GLY A 99 -1.81 11.20 21.52
CA GLY A 99 -1.47 9.79 21.27
C GLY A 99 -0.34 9.59 20.25
N LEU A 100 0.52 10.60 20.07
CA LEU A 100 1.67 10.59 19.16
C LEU A 100 2.97 10.50 19.96
N SER A 101 4.05 9.98 19.39
CA SER A 101 5.33 9.92 20.10
C SER A 101 6.00 11.31 20.17
N GLU A 102 6.73 11.56 21.27
CA GLU A 102 7.45 12.83 21.51
C GLU A 102 8.37 13.20 20.35
N TRP A 103 9.10 12.22 19.82
CA TRP A 103 10.02 12.41 18.69
C TRP A 103 9.35 12.95 17.42
N VAL A 104 8.12 12.50 17.11
CA VAL A 104 7.38 12.98 15.93
C VAL A 104 6.97 14.45 16.12
N LEU A 105 6.58 14.82 17.34
CA LEU A 105 6.20 16.19 17.65
C LEU A 105 7.39 17.15 17.65
N GLU A 106 8.54 16.76 18.20
CA GLU A 106 9.80 17.54 18.12
C GLU A 106 10.14 17.91 16.69
N LYS A 107 10.03 16.96 15.77
CA LYS A 107 10.39 17.18 14.38
C LYS A 107 9.36 18.01 13.61
N ILE A 108 8.08 17.89 13.95
CA ILE A 108 7.02 18.77 13.40
C ILE A 108 7.20 20.21 13.90
N GLU A 109 7.67 20.40 15.13
CA GLU A 109 7.95 21.73 15.68
C GLU A 109 9.18 22.39 15.03
N GLU A 110 10.25 21.64 14.81
CA GLU A 110 11.45 22.11 14.08
C GLU A 110 11.15 22.46 12.62
N ASN A 111 10.32 21.65 11.95
CA ASN A 111 9.88 21.89 10.58
C ASN A 111 8.40 21.48 10.44
N PRO A 112 7.46 22.44 10.28
CA PRO A 112 6.05 22.14 10.08
C PRO A 112 5.76 21.24 8.87
N LEU A 113 6.64 21.26 7.86
CA LEU A 113 6.60 20.41 6.67
C LEU A 113 7.43 19.13 6.84
N PHE A 114 7.98 18.84 8.03
CA PHE A 114 8.72 17.60 8.27
C PHE A 114 7.90 16.37 7.88
N SER A 115 6.60 16.39 8.16
CA SER A 115 5.67 15.31 7.82
C SER A 115 5.51 15.07 6.30
N THR A 116 5.86 16.04 5.44
CA THR A 116 5.84 15.86 3.98
C THR A 116 7.10 15.20 3.45
N ASN A 117 8.21 15.27 4.20
CA ASN A 117 9.52 14.77 3.78
C ASN A 117 9.83 13.36 4.31
N ILE A 118 8.88 12.74 5.02
CA ILE A 118 9.03 11.38 5.55
C ILE A 118 8.20 10.38 4.76
N LEU A 119 8.88 9.35 4.26
CA LEU A 119 8.28 8.11 3.79
C LEU A 119 8.53 7.03 4.84
N PHE A 120 7.48 6.64 5.57
CA PHE A 120 7.54 5.50 6.47
C PHE A 120 7.38 4.21 5.66
N SER A 121 8.29 3.25 5.83
CA SER A 121 8.06 1.90 5.32
C SER A 121 6.93 1.22 6.10
N ASP A 122 6.39 0.13 5.56
CA ASP A 122 5.36 -0.71 6.18
C ASP A 122 5.83 -1.40 7.48
N GLU A 123 7.12 -1.33 7.78
CA GLU A 123 7.75 -1.83 9.01
C GLU A 123 8.10 -0.73 10.03
N ALA A 124 7.71 0.52 9.80
CA ALA A 124 7.97 1.61 10.76
C ALA A 124 7.03 1.52 11.97
N HIS A 125 7.59 1.20 13.15
CA HIS A 125 6.86 1.10 14.42
C HIS A 125 7.19 2.29 15.35
N PHE A 126 6.14 2.97 15.81
CA PHE A 126 6.20 4.04 16.81
C PHE A 126 5.65 3.53 18.13
N TRP A 127 6.43 3.65 19.19
CA TRP A 127 6.03 3.28 20.52
C TRP A 127 5.68 4.54 21.33
N LEU A 128 4.66 4.44 22.18
CA LEU A 128 4.19 5.54 23.04
C LEU A 128 5.22 5.96 24.11
N ASN A 129 6.28 5.17 24.30
CA ASN A 129 7.41 5.49 25.18
C ASN A 129 8.50 6.34 24.49
N GLY A 130 8.26 6.85 23.27
CA GLY A 130 9.23 7.63 22.51
C GLY A 130 10.23 6.79 21.71
N TYR A 131 10.19 5.46 21.80
CA TYR A 131 11.04 4.59 21.00
C TYR A 131 10.53 4.50 19.56
N VAL A 132 11.45 4.66 18.61
CA VAL A 132 11.17 4.65 17.18
C VAL A 132 12.22 3.77 16.50
N ASN A 133 11.79 2.77 15.73
CA ASN A 133 12.73 1.85 15.07
C ASN A 133 13.42 2.54 13.88
N LYS A 134 14.61 3.10 14.13
CA LYS A 134 15.40 3.87 13.16
C LYS A 134 15.93 3.08 11.95
N GLN A 135 15.91 1.75 11.98
CA GLN A 135 16.37 0.93 10.85
C GLN A 135 15.45 1.03 9.62
N ASN A 136 14.21 1.48 9.81
CA ASN A 136 13.17 1.51 8.77
C ASN A 136 12.88 2.92 8.23
N PHE A 137 13.85 3.84 8.40
CA PHE A 137 13.76 5.21 7.89
C PHE A 137 14.49 5.35 6.57
N LEU A 138 13.80 5.80 5.52
CA LEU A 138 14.42 6.45 4.37
C LEU A 138 14.11 7.95 4.45
N ILE A 139 15.16 8.76 4.58
CA ILE A 139 15.07 10.22 4.54
C ILE A 139 15.56 10.64 3.15
N TRP A 140 14.68 11.27 2.37
CA TRP A 140 15.09 11.95 1.14
C TRP A 140 15.23 13.43 1.44
N THR A 141 16.34 14.01 0.99
CA THR A 141 16.55 15.44 0.90
C THR A 141 16.63 15.77 -0.58
N GLU A 142 15.89 16.77 -1.04
CA GLU A 142 16.28 17.45 -2.28
C GLU A 142 17.49 18.32 -1.94
N GLU A 143 18.45 18.39 -2.86
CA GLU A 143 19.63 19.24 -2.74
C GLU A 143 19.26 20.72 -2.82
#